data_AF-M5PPB9-F1
#
_entry.id   AF-M5PPB9-F1
#
_cell.length_a   1.000
_cell.length_b   1.000
_cell.length_c   1.000
_cell.angle_alpha   90.00
_cell.angle_beta   90.00
_cell.angle_gamma   90.00
#
_symmetry.space_group_name_H-M   'P 1'
#
loop_
_entity.id
_entity.type
_entity.pdbx_description
1 polymer ?
#
loop_
_entity_poly.entity_id
_entity_poly.type
_entity_poly.pdbx_seq_one_letter_code
_entity_poly.pdbx_strand_id
1 'polypeptide(L)'
;MAVESPAPSVDQLANAIRAKRDRRLAASDRYRLPDYPHADEAARQAWLGYRQALRNVPEQEGFPWSGANDPAVPWPAEPVGEQG
;
A
#
# COMPACT_ATOMS: atom_id res chain seq x y z
N MET A 1 -17.10 -26.39 -23.20
CA MET A 1 -17.07 -24.91 -23.20
C MET A 1 -15.77 -24.49 -22.55
N ALA A 2 -14.82 -23.95 -23.31
CA ALA A 2 -13.65 -23.32 -22.74
C ALA A 2 -14.13 -22.00 -22.15
N VAL A 3 -14.07 -21.84 -20.83
CA VAL A 3 -14.27 -20.54 -20.23
C VAL A 3 -13.01 -19.77 -20.56
N GLU A 4 -13.09 -18.93 -21.59
CA GLU A 4 -12.06 -17.93 -21.83
C GLU A 4 -12.10 -17.03 -20.61
N SER A 5 -11.16 -17.19 -19.67
CA SER A 5 -11.04 -16.29 -18.53
C SER A 5 -10.90 -14.88 -19.09
N PRO A 6 -11.91 -14.00 -19.00
CA PRO A 6 -11.75 -12.65 -19.51
C PRO A 6 -10.65 -11.99 -18.69
N ALA A 7 -9.77 -11.23 -19.36
CA ALA A 7 -8.78 -10.42 -18.67
C ALA A 7 -9.46 -9.64 -17.53
N PRO A 8 -8.80 -9.49 -16.36
CA PRO A 8 -9.40 -8.82 -15.22
C PRO A 8 -9.87 -7.42 -15.62
N SER A 9 -11.13 -7.10 -15.35
CA SER A 9 -11.69 -5.79 -15.63
C SER A 9 -11.01 -4.71 -14.80
N VAL A 10 -11.04 -3.47 -15.29
CA VAL A 10 -10.50 -2.28 -14.59
C VAL A 10 -10.97 -2.20 -13.13
N ASP A 11 -12.23 -2.52 -12.85
CA ASP A 11 -12.76 -2.58 -11.48
C ASP A 11 -12.07 -3.64 -10.61
N GLN A 12 -11.80 -4.83 -11.15
CA GLN A 12 -11.08 -5.88 -10.42
C GLN A 12 -9.64 -5.47 -10.10
N LEU A 13 -8.96 -4.81 -11.05
CA LEU A 13 -7.62 -4.28 -10.84
C LEU A 13 -7.62 -3.18 -9.77
N ALA A 14 -8.59 -2.27 -9.84
CA ALA A 14 -8.80 -1.21 -8.85
C ALA A 14 -9.08 -1.77 -7.46
N ASN A 15 -9.92 -2.80 -7.37
CA ASN A 15 -10.24 -3.49 -6.13
C ASN A 15 -8.99 -4.17 -5.55
N ALA A 16 -8.21 -4.88 -6.38
CA ALA A 16 -6.98 -5.51 -5.95
C ALA A 16 -6.00 -4.48 -5.33
N ILE A 17 -5.81 -3.32 -5.97
CA ILE A 17 -4.97 -2.24 -5.43
C ILE A 17 -5.51 -1.73 -4.11
N ARG A 18 -6.80 -1.42 -4.03
CA ARG A 18 -7.44 -0.96 -2.78
C ARG A 18 -7.27 -1.98 -1.66
N ALA A 19 -7.44 -3.27 -1.95
CA ALA A 19 -7.25 -4.35 -0.99
C ALA A 19 -5.79 -4.47 -0.51
N LYS A 20 -4.82 -4.36 -1.42
CA LYS A 20 -3.39 -4.37 -1.07
C LYS A 20 -3.00 -3.15 -0.23
N ARG A 21 -3.51 -1.97 -0.60
CA ARG A 21 -3.36 -0.73 0.18
C ARG A 21 -3.91 -0.91 1.59
N ASP A 22 -5.12 -1.43 1.71
CA ASP A 22 -5.78 -1.63 3.00
C ASP A 22 -5.00 -2.60 3.89
N ARG A 23 -4.53 -3.72 3.33
CA ARG A 23 -3.64 -4.66 4.05
C ARG A 23 -2.38 -3.98 4.58
N ARG A 24 -1.73 -3.14 3.79
CA ARG A 24 -0.53 -2.40 4.21
C ARG A 24 -0.86 -1.35 5.28
N LEU A 25 -1.96 -0.61 5.13
CA LEU A 25 -2.43 0.33 6.15
C LEU A 25 -2.78 -0.36 7.48
N ALA A 26 -3.40 -1.54 7.42
CA ALA A 26 -3.72 -2.34 8.60
C ALA A 26 -2.46 -2.88 9.28
N ALA A 27 -1.50 -3.42 8.51
CA ALA A 27 -0.20 -3.84 9.04
C ALA A 27 0.55 -2.69 9.71
N SER A 28 0.44 -1.48 9.15
CA SER A 28 1.08 -0.30 9.70
C SER A 28 0.25 0.44 10.76
N ASP A 29 -0.91 -0.07 11.18
CA ASP A 29 -1.81 0.64 12.11
C ASP A 29 -1.24 0.73 13.52
N ARG A 30 -0.45 -0.26 13.93
CA ARG A 30 0.25 -0.23 15.21
C ARG A 30 1.22 0.95 15.33
N TYR A 31 1.85 1.37 14.23
CA TYR A 31 2.87 2.43 14.22
C TYR A 31 2.29 3.86 14.26
N ARG A 32 0.97 4.04 14.17
CA ARG A 32 0.35 5.36 14.42
C ARG A 32 0.01 5.59 15.90
N LEU A 33 0.14 4.58 16.74
CA LEU A 33 -0.20 4.68 18.16
C LEU A 33 0.89 5.50 18.87
N PRO A 34 0.51 6.45 19.76
CA PRO A 34 1.48 7.25 20.51
C PRO A 34 2.32 6.42 21.49
N ASP A 35 1.81 5.25 21.89
CA ASP A 35 2.43 4.33 22.84
C ASP A 35 3.34 3.29 22.15
N TYR A 36 3.39 3.28 20.81
CA TYR A 36 4.24 2.33 20.09
C TYR A 36 5.72 2.72 20.28
N PRO A 37 6.59 1.80 20.72
CA PRO A 37 8.02 2.08 20.88
C PRO A 37 8.64 2.26 19.49
N HIS A 38 8.81 3.50 19.07
CA HIS A 38 9.60 3.85 17.90
C HIS A 38 11.06 4.02 18.29
N ALA A 39 11.99 3.61 17.43
CA ALA A 39 13.42 3.86 17.63
C ALA A 39 13.69 5.37 17.80
N ASP A 40 13.10 6.19 16.93
CA ASP A 40 13.21 7.65 16.94
C ASP A 40 11.94 8.31 16.38
N GLU A 41 11.79 9.62 16.60
CA GLU A 41 10.73 10.44 15.97
C GLU A 41 10.78 10.34 14.43
N ALA A 42 11.98 10.23 13.85
CA ALA A 42 12.16 10.02 12.41
C ALA A 42 11.46 8.74 11.92
N ALA A 43 11.54 7.65 12.69
CA ALA A 43 10.86 6.39 12.35
C ALA A 43 9.34 6.56 12.38
N ARG A 44 8.82 7.27 13.40
CA ARG A 44 7.39 7.61 13.48
C ARG A 44 6.94 8.44 12.28
N GLN A 45 7.67 9.50 11.94
CA GLN A 45 7.38 10.35 10.77
C GLN A 45 7.43 9.54 9.47
N ALA A 46 8.39 8.62 9.33
CA ALA A 46 8.48 7.74 8.16
C ALA A 46 7.25 6.83 8.03
N TRP A 47 6.73 6.27 9.13
CA TRP A 47 5.48 5.51 9.13
C TRP A 47 4.26 6.36 8.76
N LEU A 48 4.17 7.60 9.25
CA LEU A 48 3.11 8.53 8.87
C LEU A 48 3.16 8.85 7.37
N GLY A 49 4.34 9.14 6.83
CA GLY A 49 4.57 9.38 5.41
C GLY A 49 4.24 8.16 4.55
N TYR A 50 4.66 6.97 4.97
CA TYR A 50 4.34 5.70 4.33
C TYR A 50 2.82 5.49 4.21
N ARG A 51 2.07 5.70 5.30
CA ARG A 51 0.60 5.59 5.30
C ARG A 51 -0.04 6.61 4.38
N GLN A 52 0.44 7.84 4.35
CA GLN A 52 -0.10 8.86 3.45
C GLN A 52 0.16 8.51 1.98
N ALA A 53 1.38 8.07 1.65
CA ALA A 53 1.73 7.62 0.31
C ALA A 53 0.84 6.46 -0.16
N LEU A 54 0.55 5.48 0.72
CA LEU A 54 -0.41 4.41 0.43
C LEU A 54 -1.81 4.92 0.10
N ARG A 55 -2.30 5.92 0.84
CA ARG A 55 -3.63 6.51 0.59
C ARG A 55 -3.68 7.24 -0.73
N ASN A 56 -2.58 7.85 -1.15
CA ASN A 56 -2.45 8.56 -2.41
C ASN A 56 -2.31 7.63 -3.63
N VAL A 57 -1.94 6.35 -3.47
CA VAL A 57 -1.79 5.38 -4.59
C VAL A 57 -2.97 5.39 -5.58
N PRO A 58 -4.24 5.26 -5.18
CA PRO A 58 -5.38 5.31 -6.12
C PRO A 58 -5.62 6.67 -6.78
N GLU A 59 -4.98 7.75 -6.30
CA GLU A 59 -5.07 9.10 -6.88
C GLU A 59 -3.94 9.39 -7.88
N GLN A 60 -2.96 8.49 -8.02
CA GLN A 60 -1.86 8.68 -8.95
C GLN A 60 -2.25 8.34 -10.39
N GLU A 61 -1.59 9.00 -11.33
CA GLU A 61 -1.71 8.69 -12.76
C GLU A 61 -1.26 7.26 -13.04
N GLY A 62 -2.03 6.53 -13.84
CA GLY A 62 -1.79 5.12 -14.14
C GLY A 62 -2.67 4.14 -13.36
N PHE A 63 -3.41 4.58 -12.32
CA PHE A 63 -4.40 3.71 -11.68
C PHE A 63 -5.47 3.21 -12.67
N PRO A 64 -5.85 1.91 -12.65
CA PRO A 64 -5.44 0.85 -11.71
C PRO A 64 -4.29 -0.07 -12.18
N TRP A 65 -3.37 0.39 -13.03
CA TRP A 65 -2.24 -0.37 -13.61
C TRP A 65 -2.67 -1.79 -14.06
N SER A 66 -1.80 -2.80 -14.02
CA SER A 66 -2.21 -4.22 -14.13
C SER A 66 -2.65 -4.82 -12.79
N GLY A 67 -3.07 -3.99 -11.82
CA GLY A 67 -3.51 -4.41 -10.49
C GLY A 67 -2.40 -4.41 -9.43
N ALA A 68 -2.70 -4.94 -8.24
CA ALA A 68 -1.82 -4.80 -7.07
C ALA A 68 -0.45 -5.49 -7.14
N ASN A 69 -0.27 -6.41 -8.08
CA ASN A 69 1.00 -7.10 -8.32
C ASN A 69 1.85 -6.42 -9.40
N ASP A 70 1.35 -5.35 -10.01
CA ASP A 70 2.07 -4.61 -11.03
C ASP A 70 3.24 -3.82 -10.39
N PRO A 71 4.47 -3.94 -10.93
CA PRO A 71 5.65 -3.27 -10.38
C PRO A 71 5.67 -1.76 -10.67
N ALA A 72 4.87 -1.26 -11.62
CA ALA A 72 4.70 0.16 -11.87
C ALA A 72 3.81 0.84 -10.83
N VAL A 73 3.10 0.07 -9.99
CA VAL A 73 2.35 0.64 -8.87
C VAL A 73 3.37 1.21 -7.87
N PRO A 74 3.33 2.51 -7.58
CA PRO A 74 4.30 3.20 -6.74
C PRO A 74 4.01 2.93 -5.26
N TRP A 75 4.13 1.66 -4.86
CA TRP A 75 4.01 1.26 -3.48
C TRP A 75 5.20 1.84 -2.70
N PRO A 76 4.95 2.64 -1.64
CA PRO A 76 6.04 3.11 -0.80
C PRO A 76 6.73 1.89 -0.16
N ALA A 77 8.06 1.98 0.01
CA ALA A 77 8.82 0.98 0.74
C ALA A 77 8.50 1.10 2.23
N GLU A 78 8.37 -0.03 2.92
CA GLU A 78 8.19 -0.04 4.37
C GLU A 78 9.41 0.63 5.03
N PRO A 79 9.19 1.62 5.92
CA PRO A 79 10.30 2.31 6.54
C PRO A 79 11.06 1.33 7.44
N VAL A 80 12.36 1.18 7.19
CA VAL A 80 13.28 0.46 8.07
C VAL A 80 13.47 1.31 9.33
N GLY A 81 12.69 1.01 10.37
CA GLY A 81 12.79 1.65 11.68
C GLY A 81 12.98 0.65 12.83
N GLU A 82 13.13 -0.64 12.54
CA GLU A 82 13.30 -1.72 13.54
C GLU A 82 14.63 -2.48 13.41
N GLN A 83 15.60 -1.97 12.64
CA GLN A 83 16.94 -2.56 12.60
C GLN A 83 17.83 -1.72 13.52
N GLY A 84 17.74 -2.01 14.82
CA GLY A 84 18.72 -1.57 15.81
C GLY A 84 20.10 -2.18 15.56
#